data_AF-A0A2V7DAX6-F1
#
_entry.id   AF-A0A2V7DAX6-F1
#
_cell.length_a   1.000
_cell.length_b   1.000
_cell.length_c   1.000
_cell.angle_alpha   90.00
_cell.angle_beta   90.00
_cell.angle_gamma   90.00
#
_symmetry.space_group_name_H-M   'P 1'
#
loop_
_entity.id
_entity.type
_entity.pdbx_description
1 polymer ?
#
loop_
_entity_poly.entity_id
_entity_poly.type
_entity_poly.pdbx_seq_one_letter_code
_entity_poly.pdbx_strand_id
1 'polypeptide(L)'
;MARVRARNGNGRRLTTQQSVNAAVKSICDIMRRSNCAGALQYVPELTWILFLRILDEREQREAEEAEAVGAEFTPSLESPYRWRDWADPGGPKRRDLGAATLGAMFSFVHEELLPYLKRLEDKPGATPRQKVISEIMSGVERTRIDTEKNFLDVLDRVHGLSDQNMDPTHVFPLSQVY
;
A
#
# COMPACT_ATOMS: atom_id res chain seq x y z
N MET A 1 -6.28 39.70 -6.43
CA MET A 1 -6.99 38.56 -5.80
C MET A 1 -7.13 37.45 -6.83
N ALA A 2 -6.23 36.46 -6.82
CA ALA A 2 -6.21 35.37 -7.80
C ALA A 2 -7.00 34.15 -7.27
N ARG A 3 -7.96 33.70 -8.06
CA ARG A 3 -8.92 32.64 -7.74
C ARG A 3 -8.24 31.27 -7.94
N VAL A 4 -7.96 30.54 -6.86
CA VAL A 4 -7.42 29.18 -6.92
C VAL A 4 -8.51 28.24 -7.43
N ARG A 5 -8.24 27.56 -8.54
CA ARG A 5 -9.15 26.60 -9.19
C ARG A 5 -9.02 25.26 -8.47
N ALA A 6 -10.04 24.87 -7.69
CA ALA A 6 -10.11 23.57 -7.04
C ALA A 6 -10.08 22.44 -8.09
N ARG A 7 -9.15 21.49 -7.93
CA ARG A 7 -9.13 20.23 -8.69
C ARG A 7 -10.21 19.32 -8.12
N ASN A 8 -11.30 19.12 -8.86
CA ASN A 8 -12.27 18.05 -8.59
C ASN A 8 -11.61 16.70 -8.84
N GLY A 9 -11.17 16.03 -7.78
CA GLY A 9 -10.86 14.62 -7.80
C GLY A 9 -12.16 13.82 -7.82
N ASN A 10 -12.56 13.31 -8.98
CA ASN A 10 -13.64 12.33 -9.08
C ASN A 10 -13.16 11.01 -8.45
N GLY A 11 -13.38 10.86 -7.14
CA GLY A 11 -13.29 9.57 -6.45
C GLY A 11 -14.38 8.64 -6.99
N ARG A 12 -14.01 7.80 -7.97
CA ARG A 12 -14.91 6.79 -8.53
C ARG A 12 -15.20 5.75 -7.45
N ARG A 13 -16.43 5.71 -6.97
CA ARG A 13 -16.91 4.69 -6.03
C ARG A 13 -16.88 3.30 -6.71
N LEU A 14 -16.03 2.41 -6.22
CA LEU A 14 -15.87 1.01 -6.64
C LEU A 14 -16.84 0.08 -5.87
N THR A 15 -18.14 0.33 -5.90
CA THR A 15 -19.13 -0.34 -5.04
C THR A 15 -19.50 -1.78 -5.44
N THR A 16 -18.79 -2.40 -6.39
CA THR A 16 -19.13 -3.74 -6.90
C THR A 16 -17.90 -4.63 -7.06
N GLN A 17 -18.06 -5.94 -6.86
CA GLN A 17 -17.00 -6.94 -7.15
C GLN A 17 -16.38 -6.75 -8.54
N GLN A 18 -17.18 -6.34 -9.52
CA GLN A 18 -16.73 -6.03 -10.88
C GLN A 18 -15.78 -4.83 -10.93
N SER A 19 -16.03 -3.80 -10.13
CA SER A 19 -15.19 -2.60 -10.07
C SER A 19 -13.86 -2.84 -9.35
N VAL A 20 -13.85 -3.66 -8.30
CA VAL A 20 -12.64 -4.17 -7.65
C VAL A 20 -11.85 -5.04 -8.64
N ASN A 21 -12.50 -5.99 -9.32
CA ASN A 21 -11.86 -6.84 -10.33
C ASN A 21 -11.29 -5.99 -11.50
N ALA A 22 -12.00 -4.94 -11.93
CA ALA A 22 -11.52 -4.04 -12.98
C ALA A 22 -10.31 -3.21 -12.53
N ALA A 23 -10.28 -2.77 -11.27
CA ALA A 23 -9.17 -2.03 -10.71
C ALA A 23 -7.93 -2.91 -10.48
N VAL A 24 -8.12 -4.14 -9.96
CA VAL A 24 -7.06 -5.17 -9.89
C VAL A 24 -6.54 -5.48 -11.29
N LYS A 25 -7.42 -5.70 -12.27
CA LYS A 25 -7.02 -5.91 -13.67
C LYS A 25 -6.21 -4.75 -14.22
N SER A 26 -6.62 -3.52 -13.93
CA SER A 26 -5.91 -2.29 -14.34
C SER A 26 -4.50 -2.24 -13.73
N ILE A 27 -4.33 -2.60 -12.45
CA ILE A 27 -3.02 -2.68 -11.80
C ILE A 27 -2.16 -3.77 -12.45
N CYS A 28 -2.71 -4.96 -12.66
CA CYS A 28 -2.04 -6.05 -13.36
C CYS A 28 -1.61 -5.64 -14.78
N ASP A 29 -2.41 -4.85 -15.49
CA ASP A 29 -2.07 -4.36 -16.83
C ASP A 29 -0.92 -3.34 -16.83
N ILE A 30 -0.66 -2.59 -15.74
CA ILE A 30 0.61 -1.82 -15.61
C ILE A 30 1.76 -2.79 -15.39
N MET A 31 1.60 -3.74 -14.47
CA MET A 31 2.68 -4.66 -14.10
C MET A 31 3.10 -5.54 -15.29
N ARG A 32 2.14 -5.98 -16.13
CA ARG A 32 2.41 -6.71 -17.38
C ARG A 32 3.13 -5.90 -18.44
N ARG A 33 2.94 -4.58 -18.44
CA ARG A 33 3.68 -3.66 -19.33
C ARG A 33 5.07 -3.30 -18.77
N SER A 34 5.32 -3.66 -17.51
CA SER A 34 6.62 -3.60 -16.86
C SER A 34 7.34 -4.95 -16.99
N ASN A 35 8.48 -5.14 -16.31
CA ASN A 35 9.22 -6.42 -16.27
C ASN A 35 8.48 -7.59 -15.55
N CYS A 36 7.20 -7.41 -15.18
CA CYS A 36 6.35 -8.42 -14.52
C CYS A 36 5.30 -8.98 -15.50
N ALA A 37 5.76 -9.60 -16.59
CA ALA A 37 4.90 -10.05 -17.69
C ALA A 37 3.91 -11.17 -17.32
N GLY A 38 4.26 -12.04 -16.35
CA GLY A 38 3.45 -13.19 -15.94
C GLY A 38 2.78 -13.05 -14.56
N ALA A 39 1.68 -13.78 -14.34
CA ALA A 39 0.99 -13.84 -13.04
C ALA A 39 1.92 -14.24 -11.89
N LEU A 40 2.80 -15.21 -12.12
CA LEU A 40 3.82 -15.64 -11.15
C LEU A 40 4.82 -14.52 -10.79
N GLN A 41 4.90 -13.45 -11.58
CA GLN A 41 5.79 -12.32 -11.32
C GLN A 41 5.06 -11.14 -10.69
N TYR A 42 3.86 -10.79 -11.17
CA TYR A 42 3.13 -9.64 -10.64
C TYR A 42 2.34 -9.96 -9.37
N VAL A 43 1.93 -11.21 -9.14
CA VAL A 43 1.15 -11.58 -7.94
C VAL A 43 1.97 -11.30 -6.68
N PRO A 44 3.22 -11.77 -6.53
CA PRO A 44 4.03 -11.45 -5.35
C PRO A 44 4.16 -9.95 -5.10
N GLU A 45 4.39 -9.15 -6.14
CA GLU A 45 4.48 -7.69 -6.05
C GLU A 45 3.18 -7.05 -5.57
N LEU A 46 2.07 -7.44 -6.18
CA LEU A 46 0.76 -6.89 -5.81
C LEU A 46 0.35 -7.31 -4.40
N THR A 47 0.69 -8.54 -3.99
CA THR A 47 0.35 -9.08 -2.67
C THR A 47 0.96 -8.26 -1.54
N TRP A 48 2.27 -7.96 -1.59
CA TRP A 48 2.91 -7.19 -0.51
C TRP A 48 2.45 -5.73 -0.49
N ILE A 49 2.21 -5.13 -1.65
CA ILE A 49 1.68 -3.76 -1.77
C ILE A 49 0.26 -3.67 -1.18
N LEU A 50 -0.63 -4.59 -1.56
CA LEU A 50 -2.00 -4.63 -1.01
C LEU A 50 -2.01 -4.92 0.48
N PHE A 51 -1.12 -5.81 0.94
CA PHE A 51 -0.99 -6.11 2.36
C PHE A 51 -0.68 -4.84 3.17
N LEU A 52 0.30 -4.04 2.75
CA LEU A 52 0.64 -2.78 3.45
C LEU A 52 -0.50 -1.76 3.40
N ARG A 53 -1.25 -1.70 2.29
CA ARG A 53 -2.43 -0.82 2.19
C ARG A 53 -3.51 -1.22 3.19
N ILE A 54 -3.89 -2.50 3.19
CA ILE A 54 -4.93 -3.05 4.08
C ILE A 54 -4.52 -2.91 5.54
N LEU A 55 -3.24 -3.16 5.85
CA LEU A 55 -2.70 -2.98 7.20
C LEU A 55 -2.90 -1.54 7.67
N ASP A 56 -2.48 -0.55 6.88
CA ASP A 56 -2.60 0.86 7.28
C ASP A 56 -4.07 1.29 7.42
N GLU A 57 -4.98 0.84 6.54
CA GLU A 57 -6.41 1.13 6.66
C GLU A 57 -7.04 0.53 7.92
N ARG A 58 -6.62 -0.68 8.32
CA ARG A 58 -7.08 -1.30 9.57
C ARG A 58 -6.52 -0.55 10.77
N GLU A 59 -5.24 -0.21 10.77
CA GLU A 59 -4.63 0.55 11.86
C GLU A 59 -5.18 1.98 11.98
N GLN A 60 -5.66 2.60 10.89
CA GLN A 60 -6.43 3.85 10.96
C GLN A 60 -7.72 3.68 11.76
N ARG A 61 -8.54 2.68 11.41
CA ARG A 61 -9.79 2.39 12.11
C ARG A 61 -9.57 2.02 13.57
N GLU A 62 -8.61 1.14 13.85
CA GLU A 62 -8.26 0.74 15.21
C GLU A 62 -7.83 1.95 16.06
N ALA A 63 -7.05 2.88 15.48
CA ALA A 63 -6.66 4.11 16.16
C ALA A 63 -7.84 5.03 16.44
N GLU A 64 -8.75 5.21 15.46
CA GLU A 64 -9.98 6.00 15.62
C GLU A 64 -10.91 5.41 16.70
N GLU A 65 -11.08 4.09 16.69
CA GLU A 65 -11.88 3.37 17.70
C GLU A 65 -11.27 3.49 19.09
N ALA A 66 -9.95 3.34 19.22
CA ALA A 66 -9.24 3.50 20.49
C ALA A 66 -9.35 4.93 21.02
N GLU A 67 -9.18 5.94 20.16
CA GLU A 67 -9.35 7.35 20.52
C GLU A 67 -10.77 7.63 21.03
N ALA A 68 -11.80 7.08 20.36
CA ALA A 68 -13.19 7.27 20.75
C ALA A 68 -13.53 6.72 22.14
N VAL A 69 -12.81 5.69 22.61
CA VAL A 69 -13.00 5.11 23.95
C VAL A 69 -11.89 5.50 24.94
N GLY A 70 -10.96 6.38 24.54
CA GLY A 70 -9.83 6.80 25.36
C GLY A 70 -8.81 5.69 25.66
N ALA A 71 -8.74 4.66 24.82
CA ALA A 71 -7.75 3.60 24.92
C ALA A 71 -6.45 3.99 24.21
N GLU A 72 -5.32 3.42 24.66
CA GLU A 72 -4.04 3.56 23.97
C GLU A 72 -4.00 2.65 22.74
N PHE A 73 -3.54 3.21 21.61
CA PHE A 73 -3.28 2.47 20.38
C PHE A 73 -1.78 2.52 20.05
N THR A 74 -1.17 1.36 19.85
CA THR A 74 0.22 1.24 19.41
C THR A 74 0.25 0.75 17.96
N PRO A 75 0.74 1.55 17.00
CA PRO A 75 0.83 1.14 15.60
C PRO A 75 1.91 0.07 15.41
N SER A 76 1.71 -0.81 14.43
CA SER A 76 2.73 -1.82 14.09
C SER A 76 3.89 -1.23 13.32
N LEU A 77 3.61 -0.21 12.50
CA LEU A 77 4.57 0.52 11.71
C LEU A 77 4.67 1.96 12.20
N GLU A 78 5.90 2.41 12.47
CA GLU A 78 6.18 3.80 12.82
C GLU A 78 6.29 4.66 11.55
N SER A 79 6.12 5.97 11.70
CA SER A 79 6.48 6.91 10.63
C SER A 79 7.99 6.81 10.34
N PRO A 80 8.44 6.85 9.07
CA PRO A 80 7.66 7.11 7.85
C PRO A 80 7.28 5.85 7.06
N TYR A 81 7.17 4.68 7.70
CA TYR A 81 7.00 3.38 7.03
C TYR A 81 5.54 2.97 6.82
N ARG A 82 4.58 3.72 7.35
CA ARG A 82 3.14 3.47 7.14
C ARG A 82 2.74 3.86 5.72
N TRP A 83 1.76 3.17 5.13
CA TRP A 83 1.28 3.46 3.78
C TRP A 83 0.95 4.95 3.57
N ARG A 84 0.22 5.55 4.52
CA ARG A 84 -0.16 6.97 4.49
C ARG A 84 1.02 7.95 4.45
N ASP A 85 2.22 7.52 4.83
CA ASP A 85 3.39 8.39 4.86
C ASP A 85 4.09 8.42 3.49
N TRP A 86 4.39 7.25 2.92
CA TRP A 86 5.27 7.12 1.75
C TRP A 86 4.58 6.66 0.44
N ALA A 87 3.44 5.98 0.53
CA ALA A 87 2.74 5.43 -0.63
C ALA A 87 1.52 6.27 -1.06
N ASP A 88 0.83 6.88 -0.11
CA ASP A 88 -0.23 7.87 -0.37
C ASP A 88 0.34 9.08 -1.16
N PRO A 89 -0.23 9.46 -2.31
CA PRO A 89 0.19 10.63 -3.08
C PRO A 89 0.29 11.94 -2.27
N GLY A 90 -0.54 12.10 -1.24
CA GLY A 90 -0.54 13.23 -0.31
C GLY A 90 0.37 13.07 0.91
N GLY A 91 0.94 11.88 1.11
CA GLY A 91 1.77 11.54 2.26
C GLY A 91 3.02 12.43 2.37
N PRO A 92 3.45 12.79 3.60
CA PRO A 92 4.63 13.63 3.81
C PRO A 92 5.89 13.05 3.17
N LYS A 93 6.23 11.79 3.48
CA LYS A 93 7.40 11.12 2.89
C LYS A 93 7.25 10.96 1.38
N ARG A 94 6.05 10.70 0.87
CA ARG A 94 5.79 10.62 -0.58
C ARG A 94 6.11 11.94 -1.30
N ARG A 95 5.72 13.07 -0.72
CA ARG A 95 6.03 14.40 -1.28
C ARG A 95 7.52 14.70 -1.23
N ASP A 96 8.18 14.36 -0.14
CA ASP A 96 9.63 14.55 0.01
C ASP A 96 10.40 13.73 -1.04
N LEU A 97 10.03 12.46 -1.23
CA LEU A 97 10.62 11.58 -2.24
C LEU A 97 10.36 12.07 -3.68
N GLY A 98 9.18 12.64 -3.94
CA GLY A 98 8.84 13.20 -5.24
C GLY A 98 9.56 14.51 -5.59
N ALA A 99 10.01 15.26 -4.57
CA ALA A 99 10.81 16.47 -4.73
C ALA A 99 12.33 16.19 -4.80
N ALA A 100 12.76 14.98 -4.43
CA ALA A 100 14.15 14.55 -4.43
C ALA A 100 14.65 14.16 -5.84
N THR A 101 15.87 13.64 -5.91
CA THR A 101 16.48 13.14 -7.15
C THR A 101 15.75 11.91 -7.69
N LEU A 102 15.81 11.70 -9.01
CA LEU A 102 15.34 10.48 -9.65
C LEU A 102 15.97 9.25 -8.97
N GLY A 103 15.17 8.23 -8.66
CA GLY A 103 15.63 7.05 -7.92
C GLY A 103 15.38 7.09 -6.41
N ALA A 104 14.96 8.24 -5.84
CA ALA A 104 14.74 8.37 -4.41
C ALA A 104 13.64 7.44 -3.87
N MET A 105 12.56 7.21 -4.63
CA MET A 105 11.51 6.28 -4.22
C MET A 105 12.06 4.86 -4.14
N PHE A 106 12.79 4.42 -5.16
CA PHE A 106 13.38 3.07 -5.17
C PHE A 106 14.48 2.90 -4.11
N SER A 107 15.31 3.92 -3.86
CA SER A 107 16.28 3.87 -2.76
C SER A 107 15.54 3.71 -1.42
N PHE A 108 14.54 4.55 -1.13
CA PHE A 108 13.74 4.40 0.09
C PHE A 108 13.10 3.01 0.22
N VAL A 109 12.45 2.51 -0.83
CA VAL A 109 11.77 1.20 -0.77
C VAL A 109 12.77 0.07 -0.51
N HIS A 110 13.88 0.04 -1.24
CA HIS A 110 14.82 -1.09 -1.20
C HIS A 110 15.81 -1.03 -0.04
N GLU A 111 16.22 0.17 0.37
CA GLU A 111 17.32 0.35 1.33
C GLU A 111 16.79 0.69 2.72
N GLU A 112 15.57 1.22 2.84
CA GLU A 112 14.97 1.60 4.12
C GLU A 112 13.72 0.77 4.45
N LEU A 113 12.67 0.83 3.63
CA LEU A 113 11.36 0.24 3.92
C LEU A 113 11.41 -1.29 4.02
N LEU A 114 11.85 -1.99 2.96
CA LEU A 114 11.86 -3.46 2.97
C LEU A 114 12.76 -4.02 4.10
N PRO A 115 13.98 -3.49 4.32
CA PRO A 115 14.80 -3.91 5.46
C PRO A 115 14.16 -3.59 6.83
N TYR A 116 13.45 -2.47 6.97
CA TYR A 116 12.73 -2.14 8.19
C TYR A 116 11.63 -3.17 8.47
N LEU A 117 10.81 -3.50 7.46
CA LEU A 117 9.70 -4.43 7.61
C LEU A 117 10.15 -5.86 7.95
N LYS A 118 11.25 -6.32 7.34
CA LYS A 118 11.85 -7.64 7.62
C LYS A 118 12.37 -7.78 9.05
N ARG A 119 12.82 -6.69 9.66
CA ARG A 119 13.42 -6.68 11.00
C ARG A 119 12.43 -6.36 12.12
N LEU A 120 11.13 -6.31 11.83
CA LEU A 120 10.13 -6.04 12.86
C LEU A 120 10.06 -7.17 13.90
N GLU A 121 10.32 -8.41 13.51
CA GLU A 121 10.35 -9.56 14.42
C GLU A 121 11.54 -9.55 15.39
N ASP A 122 12.64 -8.90 15.00
CA ASP A 122 13.85 -8.78 15.82
C ASP A 122 13.69 -7.75 16.96
N LYS A 123 12.65 -6.90 16.90
CA LYS A 123 12.38 -5.92 17.93
C LYS A 123 12.07 -6.63 19.26
N PRO A 124 12.69 -6.24 20.39
CA PRO A 124 12.30 -6.74 21.70
C PRO A 124 10.81 -6.46 21.95
N GLY A 125 10.05 -7.51 22.28
CA GLY A 125 8.60 -7.39 22.47
C GLY A 125 7.79 -7.27 21.17
N ALA A 126 8.35 -7.66 20.02
CA ALA A 126 7.65 -7.66 18.74
C ALA A 126 6.26 -8.31 18.85
N THR A 127 5.24 -7.55 18.45
CA THR A 127 3.85 -8.02 18.50
C THR A 127 3.63 -9.17 17.53
N PRO A 128 2.60 -10.01 17.72
CA PRO A 128 2.24 -11.04 16.74
C PRO A 128 2.03 -10.46 15.33
N ARG A 129 1.46 -9.24 15.22
CA ARG A 129 1.27 -8.55 13.94
C ARG A 129 2.60 -8.19 13.29
N GLN A 130 3.56 -7.67 14.05
CA GLN A 130 4.91 -7.34 13.57
C GLN A 130 5.69 -8.56 13.06
N LYS A 131 5.54 -9.72 13.72
CA LYS A 131 6.14 -10.98 13.26
C LYS A 131 5.54 -11.46 11.95
N VAL A 132 4.21 -11.39 11.80
CA VAL A 132 3.54 -11.72 10.53
C VAL A 132 3.96 -10.77 9.40
N ILE A 133 4.12 -9.47 9.68
CA ILE A 133 4.66 -8.52 8.70
C ILE A 133 6.06 -8.96 8.25
N SER A 134 6.94 -9.32 9.19
CA SER A 134 8.31 -9.77 8.88
C SER A 134 8.31 -11.03 8.01
N GLU A 135 7.49 -12.02 8.38
CA GLU A 135 7.36 -13.28 7.64
C GLU A 135 6.90 -13.05 6.20
N ILE A 136 5.86 -12.23 5.98
CA ILE A 136 5.36 -11.92 4.63
C ILE A 136 6.43 -11.18 3.82
N MET A 137 7.17 -10.27 4.46
CA MET A 137 8.19 -9.46 3.79
C MET A 137 9.51 -10.19 3.58
N SER A 138 9.75 -11.30 4.27
CA SER A 138 10.97 -12.10 4.15
C SER A 138 11.25 -12.53 2.70
N GLY A 139 10.20 -12.88 1.94
CA GLY A 139 10.30 -13.26 0.53
C GLY A 139 10.43 -12.08 -0.45
N VAL A 140 10.37 -10.83 0.03
CA VAL A 140 10.42 -9.62 -0.80
C VAL A 140 11.80 -8.98 -0.71
N GLU A 141 12.70 -9.33 -1.64
CA GLU A 141 14.04 -8.74 -1.69
C GLU A 141 14.07 -7.35 -2.31
N ARG A 142 13.39 -7.17 -3.43
CA ARG A 142 13.36 -5.94 -4.21
C ARG A 142 12.12 -5.93 -5.08
N THR A 143 11.56 -4.76 -5.38
CA THR A 143 10.47 -4.71 -6.37
C THR A 143 11.00 -5.08 -7.75
N ARG A 144 10.22 -5.90 -8.46
CA ARG A 144 10.45 -6.27 -9.85
C ARG A 144 9.86 -5.27 -10.85
N ILE A 145 9.14 -4.25 -10.37
CA ILE A 145 8.62 -3.17 -11.22
C ILE A 145 9.79 -2.32 -11.70
N ASP A 146 9.87 -2.14 -13.02
CA ASP A 146 11.07 -1.70 -13.74
C ASP A 146 11.38 -0.20 -13.65
N THR A 147 10.36 0.63 -13.45
CA THR A 147 10.51 2.08 -13.37
C THR A 147 9.78 2.65 -12.17
N GLU A 148 10.34 3.71 -11.58
CA GLU A 148 9.68 4.41 -10.47
C GLU A 148 8.29 4.88 -10.89
N LYS A 149 8.14 5.39 -12.12
CA LYS A 149 6.84 5.81 -12.64
C LYS A 149 5.80 4.70 -12.61
N ASN A 150 6.13 3.51 -13.12
CA ASN A 150 5.20 2.36 -13.08
C ASN A 150 4.88 1.96 -11.64
N PHE A 151 5.88 2.01 -10.75
CA PHE A 151 5.69 1.73 -9.33
C PHE A 151 4.77 2.76 -8.67
N LEU A 152 4.97 4.06 -8.92
CA LEU A 152 4.09 5.13 -8.45
C LEU A 152 2.66 4.94 -8.98
N ASP A 153 2.50 4.65 -10.27
CA ASP A 153 1.18 4.41 -10.88
C ASP A 153 0.46 3.20 -10.25
N VAL A 154 1.20 2.15 -9.87
CA VAL A 154 0.67 1.02 -9.11
C VAL A 154 0.21 1.46 -7.72
N LEU A 155 1.06 2.18 -6.98
CA LEU A 155 0.74 2.66 -5.63
C LEU A 155 -0.50 3.57 -5.64
N ASP A 156 -0.59 4.49 -6.59
CA ASP A 156 -1.71 5.43 -6.71
C ASP A 156 -3.01 4.70 -7.02
N ARG A 157 -2.97 3.67 -7.86
CA ARG A 157 -4.14 2.82 -8.15
C ARG A 157 -4.54 1.97 -6.96
N VAL A 158 -3.58 1.38 -6.26
CA VAL A 158 -3.85 0.61 -5.03
C VAL A 158 -4.43 1.52 -3.95
N HIS A 159 -3.89 2.72 -3.77
CA HIS A 159 -4.40 3.70 -2.82
C HIS A 159 -5.86 4.07 -3.14
N GLY A 160 -6.18 4.21 -4.44
CA GLY A 160 -7.55 4.45 -4.90
C GLY A 160 -8.55 3.31 -4.66
N LEU A 161 -8.13 2.13 -4.20
CA LEU A 161 -9.02 0.99 -3.95
C LEU A 161 -9.85 1.09 -2.64
N SER A 162 -9.58 2.05 -1.76
CA SER A 162 -10.00 2.02 -0.34
C SER A 162 -11.48 1.70 -0.02
N ASP A 163 -11.66 1.11 1.17
CA ASP A 163 -12.81 0.48 1.84
C ASP A 163 -14.15 1.27 1.98
N GLN A 164 -14.34 2.44 1.34
CA GLN A 164 -15.71 3.00 1.18
C GLN A 164 -16.55 2.25 0.12
N ASN A 165 -15.96 1.20 -0.44
CA ASN A 165 -16.41 0.55 -1.66
C ASN A 165 -16.48 -0.98 -1.54
N MET A 166 -15.99 -1.56 -0.44
CA MET A 166 -15.93 -3.00 -0.26
C MET A 166 -16.79 -3.39 0.94
N ASP A 167 -17.98 -3.92 0.64
CA ASP A 167 -18.79 -4.61 1.66
C ASP A 167 -17.96 -5.77 2.23
N PRO A 168 -17.84 -5.93 3.56
CA PRO A 168 -17.14 -7.06 4.17
C PRO A 168 -17.63 -8.43 3.69
N THR A 169 -18.86 -8.50 3.14
CA THR A 169 -19.44 -9.68 2.47
C THR A 169 -18.67 -10.11 1.21
N HIS A 170 -17.91 -9.21 0.58
CA HIS A 170 -17.19 -9.43 -0.68
C HIS A 170 -15.67 -9.63 -0.52
N VAL A 171 -15.17 -9.78 0.70
CA VAL A 171 -13.74 -10.06 0.98
C VAL A 171 -13.38 -11.55 0.76
N PHE A 172 -14.38 -12.43 0.69
CA PHE A 172 -14.21 -13.89 0.57
C PHE A 172 -13.98 -14.52 -0.83
N PRO A 173 -14.14 -13.86 -2.00
CA PRO A 173 -14.05 -14.55 -3.29
C PRO A 173 -12.64 -14.56 -3.91
N LEU A 174 -11.63 -13.92 -3.33
CA LEU A 174 -10.25 -14.04 -3.85
C LEU A 174 -9.67 -15.46 -3.66
N SER A 175 -10.28 -16.29 -2.81
CA SER A 175 -9.95 -17.71 -2.68
C SER A 175 -10.58 -18.59 -3.77
N GLN A 176 -11.35 -18.02 -4.70
CA GLN A 176 -12.10 -18.75 -5.74
C GLN A 176 -11.59 -18.46 -7.17
N VAL A 177 -10.53 -17.66 -7.32
CA VAL A 177 -9.94 -17.31 -8.63
C VAL A 177 -8.58 -18.00 -8.85
N TYR A 178 -8.27 -19.02 -8.05
CA TYR A 178 -7.23 -20.01 -8.32
C TYR A 178 -7.84 -21.40 -8.40
#